data_AF-A0A357V2Z7-F1
#
_entry.id   AF-A0A357V2Z7-F1
#
_cell.length_a   1.000
_cell.length_b   1.000
_cell.length_c   1.000
_cell.angle_alpha   90.00
_cell.angle_beta   90.00
_cell.angle_gamma   90.00
#
_symmetry.space_group_name_H-M   'P 1'
#
loop_
_entity.id
_entity.type
_entity.pdbx_description
1 polymer ?
#
loop_
_entity_poly.entity_id
_entity_poly.type
_entity_poly.pdbx_seq_one_letter_code
_entity_poly.pdbx_strand_id
1 'polypeptide(L)'
;KVPADWGPAIIDYANDGADQMLDVLISACAEFAMIGGGSGIGHVAQAFGRPVIWTNFIPANPWPWCADDLFVPKLLRRRTTGRLLTFAELKELGYFPPGAPLYTTAHFDDLGLDVVDNSPEDIAGAAEEMLARLRGEPPIPELAELQREFRQRYKPGRPNGGNISANFLARHRDLL
;
A
#
# COMPACT_ATOMS: atom_id res chain seq x y z
N LYS A 1 -12.95 18.53 1.50
CA LYS A 1 -14.09 18.36 2.42
C LYS A 1 -14.81 17.05 2.08
N VAL A 2 -15.03 16.19 3.06
CA VAL A 2 -15.75 14.91 2.93
C VAL A 2 -17.22 15.19 2.57
N PRO A 3 -17.84 14.38 1.69
CA PRO A 3 -19.26 14.54 1.36
C PRO A 3 -20.17 14.37 2.59
N ALA A 4 -21.17 15.25 2.71
CA ALA A 4 -22.06 15.29 3.88
C ALA A 4 -22.97 14.06 4.02
N ASP A 5 -23.18 13.32 2.93
CA ASP A 5 -24.03 12.13 2.85
C ASP A 5 -23.33 10.84 3.34
N TRP A 6 -22.03 10.88 3.65
CA TRP A 6 -21.28 9.71 4.13
C TRP A 6 -21.56 9.33 5.59
N GLY A 7 -22.38 10.13 6.29
CA GLY A 7 -22.88 9.81 7.62
C GLY A 7 -21.95 10.20 8.78
N PRO A 8 -22.46 10.17 10.02
CA PRO A 8 -21.77 10.73 11.19
C PRO A 8 -20.57 9.90 11.68
N ALA A 9 -20.36 8.70 11.14
CA ALA A 9 -19.24 7.84 11.50
C ALA A 9 -17.92 8.29 10.87
N ILE A 10 -17.95 9.24 9.93
CA ILE A 10 -16.76 9.79 9.29
C ILE A 10 -16.56 11.23 9.76
N ILE A 11 -15.35 11.49 10.29
CA ILE A 11 -14.98 12.80 10.82
C ILE A 11 -14.00 13.45 9.83
N ASP A 12 -14.38 14.59 9.24
CA ASP A 12 -13.50 15.40 8.39
C ASP A 12 -12.57 16.27 9.23
N TYR A 13 -11.72 15.61 10.01
CA TYR A 13 -10.81 16.22 10.96
C TYR A 13 -9.92 17.32 10.32
N ALA A 14 -9.43 17.08 9.10
CA ALA A 14 -8.55 18.01 8.40
C ALA A 14 -9.22 19.36 8.05
N ASN A 15 -10.55 19.38 7.83
CA ASN A 15 -11.27 20.60 7.48
C ASN A 15 -11.97 21.26 8.68
N ASP A 16 -12.37 20.48 9.67
CA ASP A 16 -13.26 20.96 10.74
C ASP A 16 -12.59 21.07 12.13
N GLY A 17 -11.34 20.61 12.31
CA GLY A 17 -10.72 20.62 13.64
C GLY A 17 -9.23 20.28 13.73
N ALA A 18 -8.46 20.51 12.66
CA ALA A 18 -7.04 20.18 12.63
C ALA A 18 -6.22 20.92 13.70
N ASP A 19 -5.42 20.19 14.47
CA ASP A 19 -4.52 20.69 15.50
C ASP A 19 -3.26 19.81 15.60
N GLN A 20 -2.10 20.43 15.83
CA GLN A 20 -0.82 19.72 15.80
C GLN A 20 -0.69 18.63 16.86
N MET A 21 -1.29 18.82 18.04
CA MET A 21 -1.26 17.80 19.09
C MET A 21 -2.25 16.67 18.75
N LEU A 22 -3.42 17.01 18.24
CA LEU A 22 -4.41 16.03 17.79
C LEU A 22 -3.90 15.17 16.63
N ASP A 23 -3.12 15.72 15.70
CA ASP A 23 -2.49 14.95 14.60
C ASP A 23 -1.67 13.76 15.15
N VAL A 24 -0.92 14.02 16.22
CA VAL A 24 -0.12 13.01 16.92
C VAL A 24 -1.00 12.05 17.71
N LEU A 25 -1.96 12.57 18.48
CA LEU A 25 -2.83 11.75 19.32
C LEU A 25 -3.69 10.78 18.49
N ILE A 26 -4.30 11.24 17.41
CA ILE A 26 -5.08 10.40 16.50
C ILE A 26 -4.18 9.30 15.93
N SER A 27 -2.98 9.66 15.47
CA SER A 27 -2.02 8.70 14.92
C SER A 27 -1.55 7.67 15.96
N ALA A 28 -1.39 8.07 17.22
CA ALA A 28 -0.95 7.21 18.32
C ALA A 28 -2.05 6.27 18.83
N CYS A 29 -3.31 6.73 18.79
CA CYS A 29 -4.46 6.03 19.35
C CYS A 29 -5.26 5.22 18.33
N ALA A 30 -5.06 5.43 17.03
CA ALA A 30 -5.74 4.67 15.98
C ALA A 30 -5.42 3.17 16.07
N GLU A 31 -6.37 2.32 15.66
CA GLU A 31 -6.12 0.88 15.51
C GLU A 31 -5.11 0.60 14.38
N PHE A 32 -5.22 1.36 13.28
CA PHE A 32 -4.28 1.42 12.17
C PHE A 32 -4.49 2.72 11.39
N ALA A 33 -3.53 3.07 10.53
CA ALA A 33 -3.66 4.19 9.60
C ALA A 33 -3.70 3.72 8.15
N MET A 34 -4.44 4.42 7.30
CA MET A 34 -4.40 4.22 5.85
C MET A 34 -3.86 5.47 5.18
N ILE A 35 -2.82 5.31 4.37
CA ILE A 35 -2.09 6.42 3.78
C ILE A 35 -2.07 6.28 2.26
N GLY A 36 -2.45 7.35 1.56
CA GLY A 36 -2.32 7.47 0.12
C GLY A 36 -0.96 8.08 -0.24
N GLY A 37 -0.13 7.35 -0.97
CA GLY A 37 1.21 7.79 -1.37
C GLY A 37 2.22 7.79 -0.22
N GLY A 38 3.27 8.60 -0.35
CA GLY A 38 4.39 8.66 0.60
C GLY A 38 4.27 9.79 1.63
N SER A 39 3.10 9.98 2.24
CA SER A 39 2.92 11.06 3.22
C SER A 39 3.57 10.72 4.58
N GLY A 40 4.12 11.73 5.25
CA GLY A 40 4.87 11.54 6.50
C GLY A 40 4.02 11.13 7.71
N ILE A 41 2.70 11.37 7.70
CA ILE A 41 1.85 11.14 8.88
C ILE A 41 1.71 9.65 9.22
N GLY A 42 1.83 8.75 8.23
CA GLY A 42 1.90 7.31 8.49
C GLY A 42 3.10 6.91 9.35
N HIS A 43 4.23 7.63 9.26
CA HIS A 43 5.37 7.36 10.13
C HIS A 43 5.11 7.73 11.59
N VAL A 44 4.22 8.69 11.85
CA VAL A 44 3.82 9.01 13.23
C VAL A 44 3.08 7.82 13.82
N ALA A 45 2.13 7.24 13.08
CA ALA A 45 1.43 6.03 13.50
C ALA A 45 2.40 4.85 13.75
N GLN A 46 3.33 4.61 12.83
CA GLN A 46 4.38 3.59 12.99
C GLN A 46 5.26 3.83 14.24
N ALA A 47 5.59 5.09 14.56
CA ALA A 47 6.40 5.42 15.74
C ALA A 47 5.70 5.04 17.06
N PHE A 48 4.37 4.96 17.08
CA PHE A 48 3.56 4.47 18.20
C PHE A 48 3.18 2.99 18.08
N GLY A 49 3.79 2.27 17.14
CA GLY A 49 3.53 0.84 16.89
C GLY A 49 2.14 0.57 16.33
N ARG A 50 1.51 1.55 15.66
CA ARG A 50 0.25 1.34 14.95
C ARG A 50 0.54 0.85 13.53
N PRO A 51 -0.10 -0.24 13.06
CA PRO A 51 0.05 -0.71 11.69
C PRO A 51 -0.40 0.35 10.67
N VAL A 52 0.20 0.32 9.48
CA VAL A 52 -0.15 1.22 8.38
C VAL A 52 -0.43 0.45 7.10
N ILE A 53 -1.46 0.89 6.38
CA ILE A 53 -1.74 0.47 5.00
C ILE A 53 -1.24 1.56 4.04
N TRP A 54 -0.18 1.26 3.31
CA TRP A 54 0.41 2.14 2.30
C TRP A 54 -0.24 1.90 0.94
N THR A 55 -1.24 2.71 0.60
CA THR A 55 -1.92 2.65 -0.70
C THR A 55 -1.28 3.60 -1.70
N ASN A 56 -1.46 3.33 -2.98
CA ASN A 56 -1.02 4.19 -4.07
C ASN A 56 0.49 4.51 -3.99
N PHE A 57 1.28 3.54 -3.53
CA PHE A 57 2.72 3.73 -3.35
C PHE A 57 3.50 3.32 -4.60
N ILE A 58 4.54 4.10 -4.94
CA ILE A 58 5.41 3.87 -6.10
C ILE A 58 6.78 4.54 -5.90
N PRO A 59 7.91 3.89 -6.26
CA PRO A 59 8.04 2.47 -6.57
C PRO A 59 7.89 1.63 -5.30
N ALA A 60 7.67 0.32 -5.39
CA ALA A 60 7.48 -0.55 -4.23
C ALA A 60 8.79 -0.88 -3.46
N ASN A 61 9.67 0.10 -3.26
CA ASN A 61 10.99 0.00 -2.64
C ASN A 61 11.52 1.36 -2.12
N PRO A 62 12.38 1.40 -1.08
CA PRO A 62 12.31 0.72 0.21
C PRO A 62 11.78 1.71 1.24
N TRP A 63 10.48 1.64 1.55
CA TRP A 63 9.97 2.38 2.71
C TRP A 63 10.23 1.60 3.99
N PRO A 64 10.45 2.29 5.13
CA PRO A 64 10.57 1.65 6.43
C PRO A 64 9.19 1.11 6.84
N TRP A 65 8.88 -0.05 6.29
CA TRP A 65 7.69 -0.79 6.65
C TRP A 65 7.94 -1.47 8.01
N CYS A 66 6.92 -1.44 8.87
CA CYS A 66 6.85 -2.26 10.06
C CYS A 66 6.38 -3.67 9.69
N ALA A 67 6.59 -4.65 10.57
CA ALA A 67 6.25 -6.05 10.29
C ALA A 67 4.75 -6.26 9.99
N ASP A 68 3.91 -5.47 10.66
CA ASP A 68 2.45 -5.56 10.57
C ASP A 68 1.84 -4.68 9.47
N ASP A 69 2.67 -3.90 8.75
CA ASP A 69 2.18 -3.03 7.69
C ASP A 69 1.71 -3.81 6.48
N LEU A 70 0.73 -3.23 5.80
CA LEU A 70 0.32 -3.63 4.46
C LEU A 70 0.73 -2.56 3.44
N PHE A 71 1.02 -2.97 2.23
CA PHE A 71 1.14 -2.04 1.10
C PHE A 71 0.34 -2.53 -0.11
N VAL A 72 -0.19 -1.56 -0.84
CA VAL A 72 -0.93 -1.72 -2.09
C VAL A 72 -0.22 -0.82 -3.10
N PRO A 73 0.72 -1.37 -3.90
CA PRO A 73 1.50 -0.55 -4.81
C PRO A 73 0.62 -0.09 -5.97
N LYS A 74 0.98 1.02 -6.60
CA LYS A 74 0.42 1.35 -7.92
C LYS A 74 0.84 0.27 -8.92
N LEU A 75 0.03 0.08 -9.97
CA LEU A 75 0.41 -0.75 -11.10
C LEU A 75 0.94 0.14 -12.23
N LEU A 76 1.68 -0.44 -13.16
CA LEU A 76 2.12 0.24 -14.37
C LEU A 76 1.42 -0.36 -15.59
N ARG A 77 1.04 0.49 -16.52
CA ARG A 77 0.43 0.11 -17.79
C ARG A 77 1.31 0.57 -18.95
N ARG A 78 1.56 -0.30 -19.92
CA ARG A 78 2.25 0.08 -21.13
C ARG A 78 1.31 0.92 -22.00
N ARG A 79 1.68 2.17 -22.30
CA ARG A 79 0.83 3.11 -23.04
C ARG A 79 0.50 2.65 -24.45
N THR A 80 1.45 1.97 -25.11
CA THR A 80 1.27 1.48 -26.49
C THR A 80 0.30 0.32 -26.62
N THR A 81 0.20 -0.54 -25.60
CA THR A 81 -0.65 -1.75 -25.64
C THR A 81 -1.86 -1.68 -24.73
N GLY A 82 -1.89 -0.71 -23.79
CA GLY A 82 -2.89 -0.63 -22.73
C GLY A 82 -2.80 -1.76 -21.69
N ARG A 83 -1.79 -2.64 -21.77
CA ARG A 83 -1.66 -3.81 -20.89
C ARG A 83 -0.95 -3.44 -19.59
N LEU A 84 -1.44 -3.96 -18.46
CA LEU A 84 -0.75 -3.92 -17.18
C LEU A 84 0.53 -4.77 -17.22
N LEU A 85 1.60 -4.27 -16.61
CA LEU A 85 2.85 -5.00 -16.46
C LEU A 85 2.71 -6.07 -15.37
N THR A 86 3.30 -7.25 -15.61
CA THR A 86 3.39 -8.29 -14.58
C THR A 86 4.40 -7.89 -13.50
N PHE A 87 4.32 -8.48 -12.31
CA PHE A 87 5.30 -8.25 -11.25
C PHE A 87 6.72 -8.65 -11.66
N ALA A 88 6.85 -9.65 -12.55
CA ALA A 88 8.13 -9.99 -13.16
C ALA A 88 8.67 -8.85 -14.03
N GLU A 89 7.85 -8.27 -14.92
CA GLU A 89 8.25 -7.11 -15.72
C GLU A 89 8.60 -5.90 -14.85
N LEU A 90 7.81 -5.64 -13.80
CA LEU A 90 8.08 -4.58 -12.83
C LEU A 90 9.42 -4.78 -12.11
N LYS A 91 9.76 -6.02 -11.74
CA LYS A 91 11.05 -6.34 -11.12
C LYS A 91 12.23 -5.97 -12.04
N GLU A 92 12.15 -6.31 -13.32
CA GLU A 92 13.20 -5.99 -14.30
C GLU A 92 13.39 -4.47 -14.50
N LEU A 93 12.32 -3.68 -14.30
CA LEU A 93 12.39 -2.21 -14.32
C LEU A 93 12.92 -1.59 -13.02
N GLY A 94 13.27 -2.40 -12.01
CA GLY A 94 13.70 -1.91 -10.71
C GLY A 94 12.57 -1.31 -9.88
N TYR A 95 11.34 -1.82 -10.03
CA TYR A 95 10.19 -1.41 -9.22
C TYR A 95 10.24 -1.91 -7.77
N PHE A 96 11.01 -2.99 -7.54
CA PHE A 96 11.18 -3.67 -6.26
C PHE A 96 12.65 -3.65 -5.79
N PRO A 97 12.93 -3.84 -4.48
CA PRO A 97 14.30 -3.88 -3.98
C PRO A 97 15.16 -4.94 -4.70
N PRO A 98 16.46 -4.68 -4.91
CA PRO A 98 17.23 -3.48 -4.54
C PRO A 98 17.16 -2.32 -5.55
N GLY A 99 16.50 -2.51 -6.70
CA GLY A 99 16.45 -1.49 -7.76
C GLY A 99 15.56 -0.31 -7.39
N ALA A 100 15.94 0.91 -7.80
CA ALA A 100 15.02 2.04 -7.78
C ALA A 100 15.45 3.20 -8.70
N PRO A 101 15.37 3.06 -10.03
CA PRO A 101 15.41 4.23 -10.90
C PRO A 101 14.05 4.96 -10.90
N LEU A 102 12.93 4.33 -10.53
CA LEU A 102 11.58 4.81 -10.82
C LEU A 102 10.97 5.73 -9.74
N TYR A 103 11.55 6.91 -9.50
CA TYR A 103 11.05 7.87 -8.49
C TYR A 103 10.34 9.11 -9.04
N THR A 104 10.39 9.33 -10.35
CA THR A 104 9.87 10.56 -10.97
C THR A 104 8.91 10.22 -12.10
N THR A 105 7.98 11.12 -12.36
CA THR A 105 7.09 11.03 -13.52
C THR A 105 7.86 10.92 -14.83
N ALA A 106 8.98 11.63 -14.96
CA ALA A 106 9.84 11.60 -16.14
C ALA A 106 10.32 10.19 -16.50
N HIS A 107 10.71 9.36 -15.52
CA HIS A 107 11.14 8.00 -15.80
C HIS A 107 10.00 7.13 -16.38
N PHE A 108 8.76 7.32 -15.93
CA PHE A 108 7.62 6.60 -16.48
C PHE A 108 7.31 7.07 -17.89
N ASP A 109 7.42 8.37 -18.16
CA ASP A 109 7.22 8.94 -19.49
C ASP A 109 8.25 8.45 -20.50
N ASP A 110 9.54 8.43 -20.12
CA ASP A 110 10.64 7.92 -20.95
C ASP A 110 10.46 6.44 -21.29
N LEU A 111 9.85 5.66 -20.39
CA LEU A 111 9.53 4.24 -20.59
C LEU A 111 8.19 4.00 -21.29
N GLY A 112 7.41 5.06 -21.58
CA GLY A 112 6.09 4.96 -22.18
C GLY A 112 5.08 4.22 -21.27
N LEU A 113 5.14 4.48 -19.97
CA LEU A 113 4.32 3.85 -18.94
C LEU A 113 3.33 4.84 -18.35
N ASP A 114 2.11 4.38 -18.12
CA ASP A 114 1.12 5.09 -17.32
C ASP A 114 1.10 4.48 -15.92
N VAL A 115 1.03 5.34 -14.91
CA VAL A 115 0.86 4.95 -13.51
C VAL A 115 -0.62 4.76 -13.23
N VAL A 116 -0.98 3.62 -12.63
CA VAL A 116 -2.36 3.22 -12.37
C VAL A 116 -2.65 3.26 -10.88
N ASP A 117 -3.59 4.11 -10.50
CA ASP A 117 -4.07 4.22 -9.13
C ASP A 117 -4.77 2.94 -8.68
N ASN A 118 -4.71 2.65 -7.39
CA ASN A 118 -5.45 1.54 -6.81
C ASN A 118 -6.96 1.78 -6.95
N SER A 119 -7.68 0.71 -7.29
CA SER A 119 -9.14 0.75 -7.34
C SER A 119 -9.71 0.82 -5.92
N PRO A 120 -10.95 1.32 -5.74
CA PRO A 120 -11.63 1.27 -4.45
C PRO A 120 -11.67 -0.14 -3.85
N GLU A 121 -11.80 -1.17 -4.68
CA GLU A 121 -11.80 -2.57 -4.22
C GLU A 121 -10.43 -3.03 -3.72
N ASP A 122 -9.34 -2.55 -4.32
CA ASP A 122 -7.98 -2.85 -3.84
C ASP A 122 -7.75 -2.25 -2.44
N ILE A 123 -8.21 -1.01 -2.25
CA ILE A 123 -8.08 -0.26 -1.00
C ILE A 123 -8.97 -0.90 0.09
N ALA A 124 -10.23 -1.19 -0.24
CA ALA A 124 -11.18 -1.84 0.67
C ALA A 124 -10.69 -3.24 1.07
N GLY A 125 -10.23 -4.05 0.11
CA GLY A 125 -9.69 -5.38 0.38
C GLY A 125 -8.49 -5.35 1.32
N ALA A 126 -7.59 -4.37 1.19
CA ALA A 126 -6.48 -4.22 2.13
C ALA A 126 -6.94 -3.81 3.54
N ALA A 127 -7.96 -2.95 3.64
CA ALA A 127 -8.55 -2.57 4.93
C ALA A 127 -9.23 -3.75 5.63
N GLU A 128 -9.98 -4.57 4.89
CA GLU A 128 -10.61 -5.79 5.40
C GLU A 128 -9.55 -6.78 5.92
N GLU A 129 -8.45 -6.95 5.18
CA GLU A 129 -7.33 -7.79 5.58
C GLU A 129 -6.67 -7.30 6.87
N MET A 130 -6.42 -5.98 6.99
CA MET A 130 -5.86 -5.38 8.20
C MET A 130 -6.78 -5.59 9.41
N LEU A 131 -8.07 -5.35 9.24
CA LEU A 131 -9.08 -5.54 10.29
C LEU A 131 -9.14 -7.00 10.76
N ALA A 132 -9.09 -7.97 9.84
CA ALA A 132 -9.04 -9.39 10.20
C ALA A 132 -7.77 -9.73 11.01
N ARG A 133 -6.61 -9.21 10.60
CA ARG A 133 -5.33 -9.38 11.33
C ARG A 133 -5.42 -8.82 12.75
N LEU A 134 -5.96 -7.61 12.91
CA LEU A 134 -6.11 -6.93 14.20
C LEU A 134 -7.07 -7.69 15.15
N ARG A 135 -8.08 -8.37 14.59
CA ARG A 135 -8.96 -9.27 15.36
C ARG A 135 -8.31 -10.61 15.70
N GLY A 136 -7.08 -10.87 15.25
CA GLY A 136 -6.38 -12.13 15.48
C GLY A 136 -6.95 -13.30 14.66
N GLU A 137 -7.63 -13.01 13.56
CA GLU A 137 -8.14 -14.06 12.67
C GLU A 137 -6.97 -14.78 11.98
N PRO A 138 -7.01 -16.11 11.85
CA PRO A 138 -5.98 -16.84 11.15
C PRO A 138 -5.99 -16.47 9.66
N PRO A 139 -4.83 -16.36 9.00
CA PRO A 139 -4.78 -16.04 7.59
C PRO A 139 -5.37 -17.20 6.76
N ILE A 140 -6.10 -16.85 5.71
CA ILE A 140 -6.61 -17.82 4.73
C ILE A 140 -5.39 -18.49 4.05
N PRO A 141 -5.26 -19.83 4.08
CA PRO A 141 -4.05 -20.53 3.61
C PRO A 141 -3.62 -20.17 2.18
N GLU A 142 -4.57 -20.08 1.25
CA GLU A 142 -4.29 -19.74 -0.16
C GLU A 142 -3.75 -18.31 -0.32
N LEU A 143 -4.25 -17.38 0.48
CA LEU A 143 -3.82 -15.97 0.49
C LEU A 143 -2.44 -15.80 1.15
N ALA A 144 -2.21 -16.53 2.24
CA ALA A 144 -0.92 -16.57 2.92
C ALA A 144 0.19 -17.12 2.00
N GLU A 145 -0.14 -18.14 1.20
CA GLU A 145 0.80 -18.69 0.23
C GLU A 145 1.12 -17.68 -0.87
N LEU A 146 0.11 -16.97 -1.38
CA LEU A 146 0.31 -15.94 -2.40
C LEU A 146 1.25 -14.81 -1.92
N GLN A 147 1.05 -14.33 -0.69
CA GLN A 147 1.96 -13.35 -0.06
C GLN A 147 3.38 -13.90 0.12
N ARG A 148 3.51 -15.19 0.49
CA ARG A 148 4.80 -15.84 0.68
C ARG A 148 5.55 -15.96 -0.64
N GLU A 149 4.90 -16.41 -1.70
CA GLU A 149 5.47 -16.50 -3.05
C GLU A 149 5.96 -15.12 -3.52
N PHE A 150 5.11 -14.10 -3.42
CA PHE A 150 5.47 -12.74 -3.78
C PHE A 150 6.71 -12.26 -3.01
N ARG A 151 6.74 -12.48 -1.68
CA ARG A 151 7.86 -12.05 -0.83
C ARG A 151 9.16 -12.73 -1.24
N GLN A 152 9.14 -14.03 -1.51
CA GLN A 152 10.32 -14.79 -1.94
C GLN A 152 10.87 -14.28 -3.28
N ARG A 153 9.97 -13.97 -4.23
CA ARG A 153 10.37 -13.59 -5.59
C ARG A 153 10.79 -12.12 -5.72
N TYR A 154 10.14 -11.23 -4.99
CA TYR A 154 10.24 -9.78 -5.21
C TYR A 154 10.79 -8.99 -4.01
N LYS A 155 10.89 -9.59 -2.82
CA LYS A 155 11.46 -8.96 -1.60
C LYS A 155 12.45 -9.86 -0.84
N PRO A 156 13.45 -10.47 -1.51
CA PRO A 156 14.39 -11.36 -0.83
C PRO A 156 15.20 -10.61 0.24
N GLY A 157 15.41 -11.24 1.41
CA GLY A 157 16.28 -10.71 2.46
C GLY A 157 15.72 -9.55 3.29
N ARG A 158 14.42 -9.20 3.17
CA ARG A 158 13.76 -8.16 3.97
C ARG A 158 12.65 -8.76 4.87
N PRO A 159 13.01 -9.38 6.02
CA PRO A 159 12.04 -10.06 6.88
C PRO A 159 11.04 -9.11 7.54
N ASN A 160 11.42 -7.85 7.80
CA ASN A 160 10.64 -6.91 8.61
C ASN A 160 9.92 -5.84 7.79
N GLY A 161 9.83 -6.00 6.46
CA GLY A 161 9.43 -4.92 5.57
C GLY A 161 7.96 -4.89 5.20
N GLY A 162 6.98 -5.19 6.05
CA GLY A 162 5.56 -5.18 5.67
C GLY A 162 5.18 -6.12 4.50
N ASN A 163 3.88 -6.35 4.33
CA ASN A 163 3.35 -7.28 3.33
C ASN A 163 2.58 -6.57 2.23
N ILE A 164 2.70 -7.07 1.00
CA ILE A 164 1.73 -6.67 -0.02
C ILE A 164 0.38 -7.24 0.38
N SER A 165 -0.71 -6.49 0.29
CA SER A 165 -2.04 -7.04 0.63
C SER A 165 -2.31 -8.35 -0.13
N ALA A 166 -2.74 -9.39 0.59
CA ALA A 166 -3.10 -10.67 0.00
C ALA A 166 -4.35 -10.56 -0.87
N ASN A 167 -5.30 -9.72 -0.43
CA ASN A 167 -6.52 -9.43 -1.20
C ASN A 167 -6.18 -8.71 -2.52
N PHE A 168 -5.23 -7.78 -2.48
CA PHE A 168 -4.68 -7.17 -3.70
C PHE A 168 -4.04 -8.23 -4.61
N LEU A 169 -3.15 -9.08 -4.10
CA LEU A 169 -2.53 -10.13 -4.90
C LEU A 169 -3.55 -11.10 -5.50
N ALA A 170 -4.59 -11.46 -4.75
CA ALA A 170 -5.62 -12.39 -5.22
C ALA A 170 -6.41 -11.80 -6.39
N ARG A 171 -6.72 -10.51 -6.33
CA ARG A 171 -7.43 -9.78 -7.39
C ARG A 171 -6.57 -9.59 -8.65
N HIS A 172 -5.26 -9.45 -8.49
CA HIS A 172 -4.28 -9.27 -9.57
C HIS A 172 -3.42 -10.51 -9.79
N ARG A 173 -4.00 -11.71 -9.60
CA ARG A 173 -3.27 -12.98 -9.67
C ARG A 173 -2.72 -13.28 -11.07
N ASP A 174 -3.33 -12.72 -12.11
CA ASP A 174 -2.86 -12.80 -13.49
C ASP A 174 -1.55 -12.05 -13.73
N LEU A 175 -1.13 -11.19 -12.80
CA LEU A 175 0.11 -10.41 -12.89
C LEU A 175 1.31 -11.05 -12.15
N LEU A 176 1.13 -12.15 -11.39
CA LEU A 176 2.16 -12.80 -10.55
C LEU A 176 3.26 -13.56 -11.30
#